data_AF-A0A535LYV0-F1
#
_entry.id   AF-A0A535LYV0-F1
#
_cell.length_a   1.000
_cell.length_b   1.000
_cell.length_c   1.000
_cell.angle_alpha   90.00
_cell.angle_beta   90.00
_cell.angle_gamma   90.00
#
_symmetry.space_group_name_H-M   'P 1'
#
loop_
_entity.id
_entity.type
_entity.pdbx_description
1 polymer ?
#
loop_
_entity_poly.entity_id
_entity_poly.type
_entity_poly.pdbx_seq_one_letter_code
_entity_poly.pdbx_strand_id
1 'polypeptide(L)'
;MHFLAGLVGLVLVFVVLRDAFETIVLPRRVSGRLRVSKVFYWVTWKPVAAIGRRMPVGDRRESYLSTYGPISLLVLIGLWGGILISGFAFLLWATGFDFASPVTALYVSGWNFTTLGIGDFAPKTDASRLVTVAEAGMGFGFLAVVISYLPVLYQGFSRRETTISMLDEWAGSPPSAGDLLRRATSAGEVKELVSLMATWEQWTAELLESHLSYQVLCYFRSQHENQSWVAALTAILDFSALWQASKATGRTWQARRVYAMGRHALGDLSQVLRASPKFDVRDRLSEPELAAIVEVFAAAGVTVDGEFRDRLKILRKGYEPYAAALADELLMELPPWMPLEARQDNWETTAWEGAAPGESLH
;
A
#
# COMPACT_ATOMS: atom_id res chain seq x y z
N MET A 1 16.27 3.85 42.46
CA MET A 1 15.06 4.13 41.65
C MET A 1 15.35 5.06 40.47
N HIS A 2 16.01 6.21 40.68
CA HIS A 2 16.39 7.13 39.58
C HIS A 2 17.22 6.52 38.46
N PHE A 3 18.20 5.64 38.76
CA PHE A 3 19.01 4.98 37.73
C PHE A 3 18.17 4.07 36.81
N LEU A 4 17.26 3.28 37.39
CA LEU A 4 16.37 2.41 36.62
C LEU A 4 15.42 3.24 35.73
N ALA A 5 14.89 4.34 36.26
CA ALA A 5 14.08 5.27 35.49
C ALA A 5 14.84 5.86 34.30
N GLY A 6 16.09 6.31 34.53
CA GLY A 6 16.94 6.82 33.46
C GLY A 6 17.19 5.78 32.38
N LEU A 7 17.46 4.52 32.76
CA LEU A 7 17.63 3.42 31.81
C LEU A 7 16.36 3.16 30.99
N VAL A 8 15.19 3.12 31.64
CA VAL A 8 13.90 2.96 30.96
C VAL A 8 13.64 4.11 29.99
N GLY A 9 13.87 5.36 30.42
CA GLY A 9 13.73 6.54 29.57
C GLY A 9 14.64 6.49 28.34
N LEU A 10 15.92 6.16 28.53
CA LEU A 10 16.88 6.01 27.42
C LEU A 10 16.43 4.93 26.43
N VAL A 11 15.97 3.78 26.92
CA VAL A 11 15.47 2.69 26.06
C VAL A 11 14.25 3.13 25.27
N LEU A 12 13.27 3.79 25.89
CA LEU A 12 12.08 4.29 25.21
C LEU A 12 12.43 5.28 24.10
N VAL A 13 13.27 6.27 24.40
CA VAL A 13 13.75 7.25 23.42
C VAL A 13 14.48 6.56 22.28
N PHE A 14 15.45 5.69 22.58
CA PHE A 14 16.21 4.99 21.55
C PHE A 14 15.35 4.10 20.65
N VAL A 15 14.38 3.37 21.23
CA VAL A 15 13.45 2.52 20.47
C VAL A 15 12.64 3.35 19.48
N VAL A 16 12.08 4.48 19.91
CA VAL A 16 11.29 5.34 19.01
C VAL A 16 12.16 6.00 17.95
N LEU A 17 13.33 6.56 18.32
CA LEU A 17 14.21 7.20 17.34
C LEU A 17 14.68 6.22 16.29
N ARG A 18 15.00 5.00 16.70
CA ARG A 18 15.35 3.94 15.77
C ARG A 18 14.17 3.56 14.88
N ASP A 19 12.97 3.41 15.43
CA ASP A 19 11.77 3.05 14.68
C ASP A 19 11.37 4.14 13.68
N ALA A 20 11.37 5.41 14.11
CA ALA A 20 11.10 6.58 13.27
C ALA A 20 12.16 6.74 12.17
N PHE A 21 13.45 6.59 12.49
CA PHE A 21 14.51 6.61 11.50
C PHE A 21 14.37 5.47 10.49
N GLU A 22 14.11 4.24 10.95
CA GLU A 22 13.90 3.08 10.07
C GLU A 22 12.61 3.16 9.24
N THR A 23 11.59 3.90 9.68
CA THR A 23 10.29 4.02 9.00
C THR A 23 10.25 5.22 8.05
N ILE A 24 10.88 6.34 8.41
CA ILE A 24 10.82 7.59 7.63
C ILE A 24 12.09 7.81 6.80
N VAL A 25 13.27 7.62 7.41
CA VAL A 25 14.53 8.12 6.85
C VAL A 25 15.28 7.05 6.06
N LEU A 26 15.16 5.78 6.47
CA LEU A 26 15.94 4.69 5.90
C LEU A 26 15.11 3.84 4.92
N PRO A 27 15.27 4.01 3.60
CA PRO A 27 14.69 3.12 2.61
C PRO A 27 15.47 1.80 2.62
N ARG A 28 15.09 0.86 3.49
CA ARG A 28 15.69 -0.49 3.54
C ARG A 28 14.64 -1.57 3.48
N ARG A 29 15.02 -2.68 2.83
CA ARG A 29 14.36 -3.98 2.92
C ARG A 29 13.96 -4.29 4.36
N VAL A 30 12.71 -4.68 4.52
CA VAL A 30 12.06 -4.95 5.80
C VAL A 30 12.75 -6.14 6.48
N SER A 31 13.82 -5.89 7.26
CA SER A 31 14.43 -6.93 8.09
C SER A 31 13.45 -7.38 9.17
N GLY A 32 13.39 -8.68 9.47
CA GLY A 32 12.42 -9.33 10.37
C GLY A 32 12.49 -8.94 11.85
N ARG A 33 13.11 -7.82 12.22
CA ARG A 33 13.16 -7.35 13.61
C ARG A 33 11.81 -6.79 14.05
N LEU A 34 11.51 -6.95 15.35
CA LEU A 34 10.37 -6.33 16.04
C LEU A 34 10.52 -4.80 15.96
N ARG A 35 9.54 -4.14 15.34
CA ARG A 35 9.45 -2.68 15.15
C ARG A 35 8.14 -2.18 15.74
N VAL A 36 8.14 -0.99 16.32
CA VAL A 36 6.95 -0.39 16.92
C VAL A 36 5.90 -0.16 15.82
N SER A 37 6.30 0.41 14.69
CA SER A 37 5.41 0.61 13.53
C SER A 37 4.78 -0.68 13.00
N LYS A 38 5.55 -1.77 12.89
CA LYS A 38 5.01 -3.07 12.45
C LYS A 38 3.99 -3.66 13.41
N VAL A 39 4.30 -3.62 14.71
CA VAL A 39 3.39 -4.12 15.74
C VAL A 39 2.13 -3.25 15.77
N PHE A 40 2.29 -1.94 15.64
CA PHE A 40 1.18 -1.00 15.50
C PHE A 40 0.24 -1.39 14.37
N TYR A 41 0.71 -1.46 13.12
CA TYR A 41 -0.15 -1.82 11.98
C TYR A 41 -0.76 -3.22 12.12
N TRP A 42 -0.04 -4.18 12.66
CA TRP A 42 -0.58 -5.52 12.90
C TRP A 42 -1.71 -5.54 13.95
N VAL A 43 -1.57 -4.77 15.03
CA VAL A 43 -2.57 -4.69 16.10
C VAL A 43 -3.77 -3.87 15.67
N THR A 44 -3.57 -2.76 14.97
CA THR A 44 -4.65 -1.83 14.60
C THR A 44 -5.39 -2.27 13.33
N TRP A 45 -4.74 -2.95 12.38
CA TRP A 45 -5.40 -3.41 11.16
C TRP A 45 -6.39 -4.53 11.42
N LYS A 46 -6.04 -5.52 12.24
CA LYS A 46 -6.88 -6.68 12.52
C LYS A 46 -8.32 -6.36 12.94
N PRO A 47 -8.58 -5.48 13.93
CA PRO A 47 -9.94 -5.12 14.30
C PRO A 47 -10.67 -4.36 13.19
N VAL A 48 -9.96 -3.48 12.48
CA VAL A 48 -10.53 -2.73 11.34
C VAL A 48 -10.95 -3.69 10.23
N ALA A 49 -10.07 -4.60 9.82
CA ALA A 49 -10.39 -5.64 8.84
C ALA A 49 -11.51 -6.56 9.33
N ALA A 50 -11.55 -6.93 10.60
CA ALA A 50 -12.62 -7.76 11.15
C ALA A 50 -14.00 -7.07 11.10
N ILE A 51 -14.05 -5.76 11.33
CA ILE A 51 -15.27 -4.96 11.17
C ILE A 51 -15.62 -4.86 9.67
N GLY A 52 -14.65 -4.55 8.81
CA GLY A 52 -14.85 -4.45 7.36
C GLY A 52 -15.34 -5.76 6.72
N ARG A 53 -14.89 -6.92 7.20
CA ARG A 53 -15.36 -8.25 6.75
C ARG A 53 -16.83 -8.52 7.08
N ARG A 54 -17.39 -7.84 8.09
CA ARG A 54 -18.80 -7.97 8.47
C ARG A 54 -19.71 -7.00 7.71
N MET A 55 -19.13 -6.02 7.02
CA MET A 55 -19.89 -5.10 6.19
C MET A 55 -20.17 -5.74 4.83
N PRO A 56 -21.36 -5.51 4.24
CA PRO A 56 -21.60 -5.84 2.84
C PRO A 56 -20.57 -5.15 1.92
N VAL A 57 -20.27 -5.79 0.79
CA VAL A 57 -19.49 -5.16 -0.28
C VAL A 57 -20.25 -3.94 -0.79
N GLY A 58 -19.55 -2.81 -0.93
CA GLY A 58 -20.11 -1.55 -1.40
C GLY A 58 -19.43 -0.33 -0.76
N ASP A 59 -19.90 0.86 -1.12
CA ASP A 59 -19.27 2.16 -0.86
C ASP A 59 -19.03 2.39 0.62
N ARG A 60 -19.94 1.92 1.47
CA ARG A 60 -19.82 2.05 2.93
C ARG A 60 -18.62 1.30 3.49
N ARG A 61 -18.34 0.09 2.97
CA ARG A 61 -17.17 -0.71 3.39
C ARG A 61 -15.90 -0.04 2.90
N GLU A 62 -15.88 0.45 1.66
CA GLU A 62 -14.68 1.11 1.12
C GLU A 62 -14.40 2.47 1.77
N SER A 63 -15.42 3.27 2.04
CA SER A 63 -15.29 4.51 2.82
C SER A 63 -14.75 4.24 4.22
N TYR A 64 -15.24 3.20 4.90
CA TYR A 64 -14.70 2.81 6.20
C TYR A 64 -13.21 2.41 6.11
N LEU A 65 -12.85 1.54 5.16
CA LEU A 65 -11.49 1.05 5.00
C LEU A 65 -10.53 2.13 4.47
N SER A 66 -11.00 3.11 3.71
CA SER A 66 -10.19 4.22 3.19
C SER A 66 -9.71 5.17 4.29
N THR A 67 -10.47 5.32 5.37
CA THR A 67 -10.08 6.16 6.51
C THR A 67 -8.86 5.62 7.26
N TYR A 68 -8.62 4.31 7.22
CA TYR A 68 -7.59 3.67 8.05
C TYR A 68 -6.18 4.13 7.68
N GLY A 69 -5.83 4.19 6.40
CA GLY A 69 -4.49 4.61 5.95
C GLY A 69 -4.07 5.98 6.53
N PRO A 70 -4.82 7.05 6.26
CA PRO A 70 -4.52 8.39 6.79
C PRO A 70 -4.57 8.48 8.32
N ILE A 71 -5.61 7.92 8.97
CA ILE A 71 -5.77 8.02 10.43
C ILE A 71 -4.67 7.23 11.16
N SER A 72 -4.35 6.03 10.69
CA SER A 72 -3.31 5.19 11.31
C SER A 72 -1.94 5.89 11.30
N LEU A 73 -1.63 6.68 10.26
CA LEU A 73 -0.40 7.47 10.21
C LEU A 73 -0.37 8.55 11.30
N LEU A 74 -1.45 9.30 11.48
CA LEU A 74 -1.56 10.32 12.52
C LEU A 74 -1.46 9.70 13.92
N VAL A 75 -2.11 8.55 14.13
CA VAL A 75 -2.05 7.82 15.39
C VAL A 75 -0.64 7.27 15.65
N LEU A 76 0.07 6.78 14.62
CA LEU A 76 1.45 6.32 14.76
C LEU A 76 2.41 7.46 15.16
N ILE A 77 2.25 8.64 14.55
CA ILE A 77 3.02 9.84 14.92
C ILE A 77 2.73 10.24 16.37
N GLY A 78 1.46 10.25 16.76
CA GLY A 78 1.04 10.51 18.14
C GLY A 78 1.60 9.48 19.13
N LEU A 79 1.63 8.19 18.76
CA LEU A 79 2.22 7.12 19.56
C LEU A 79 3.72 7.34 19.77
N TRP A 80 4.48 7.65 18.71
CA TRP A 80 5.90 7.99 18.84
C TRP A 80 6.12 9.21 19.75
N GLY A 81 5.35 10.28 19.55
CA GLY A 81 5.40 11.47 20.39
C GLY A 81 5.11 11.15 21.86
N GLY A 82 4.05 10.38 22.13
CA GLY A 82 3.70 9.96 23.49
C GLY A 82 4.76 9.10 24.16
N ILE A 83 5.39 8.18 23.43
CA ILE A 83 6.51 7.37 23.97
C ILE A 83 7.75 8.23 24.21
N LEU A 84 8.07 9.18 23.31
CA LEU A 84 9.19 10.11 23.49
C LEU A 84 8.99 10.98 24.73
N ILE A 85 7.81 11.60 24.87
CA ILE A 85 7.42 12.39 26.05
C ILE A 85 7.53 11.53 27.32
N SER A 86 7.00 10.31 27.28
CA SER A 86 7.12 9.39 28.43
C SER A 86 8.60 9.06 28.75
N GLY A 87 9.41 8.83 27.72
CA GLY A 87 10.84 8.55 27.84
C GLY A 87 11.62 9.72 28.46
N PHE A 88 11.39 10.94 27.98
CA PHE A 88 12.01 12.15 28.53
C PHE A 88 11.51 12.49 29.93
N ALA A 89 10.24 12.27 30.25
CA ALA A 89 9.74 12.40 31.62
C ALA A 89 10.52 11.49 32.60
N PHE A 90 10.81 10.24 32.20
CA PHE A 90 11.67 9.35 32.99
C PHE A 90 13.12 9.83 33.10
N LEU A 91 13.69 10.40 32.03
CA LEU A 91 15.04 10.97 32.04
C LEU A 91 15.13 12.19 32.98
N LEU A 92 14.17 13.10 32.89
CA LEU A 92 14.10 14.26 33.79
C LEU A 92 13.98 13.81 35.24
N TRP A 93 13.12 12.84 35.54
CA TRP A 93 12.98 12.29 36.89
C TRP A 93 14.28 11.64 37.39
N ALA A 94 15.04 10.99 36.51
CA ALA A 94 16.34 10.42 36.83
C ALA A 94 17.40 11.48 37.19
N THR A 95 17.30 12.69 36.60
CA THR A 95 18.22 13.82 36.89
C THR A 95 17.87 14.62 38.14
N GLY A 96 16.89 14.16 38.93
CA GLY A 96 16.45 14.83 40.15
C GLY A 96 15.44 15.95 39.92
N PHE A 97 14.78 15.98 38.76
CA PHE A 97 13.61 16.83 38.57
C PHE A 97 12.47 16.29 39.44
N ASP A 98 12.07 17.07 40.43
CA ASP A 98 11.02 16.68 41.36
C ASP A 98 9.65 17.01 40.77
N PHE A 99 8.86 15.97 40.51
CA PHE A 99 7.52 16.07 39.99
C PHE A 99 6.53 15.76 41.10
N ALA A 100 5.53 16.62 41.28
CA ALA A 100 4.46 16.38 42.24
C ALA A 100 3.63 15.12 41.92
N SER A 101 3.59 14.71 40.64
CA SER A 101 2.90 13.50 40.19
C SER A 101 3.43 13.03 38.82
N PRO A 102 3.16 11.76 38.41
CA PRO A 102 3.46 11.29 37.05
C PRO A 102 2.76 12.10 35.95
N VAL A 103 1.56 12.64 36.24
CA VAL A 103 0.83 13.51 35.30
C VAL A 103 1.58 14.82 35.11
N THR A 104 2.12 15.39 36.19
CA THR A 104 2.98 16.58 36.13
C THR A 104 4.25 16.30 35.33
N ALA A 105 4.84 15.11 35.46
CA ALA A 105 6.03 14.73 34.67
C ALA A 105 5.74 14.69 33.16
N LEU A 106 4.61 14.09 32.77
CA LEU A 106 4.17 14.06 31.37
C LEU A 106 3.78 15.45 30.85
N TYR A 107 3.16 16.28 31.69
CA TYR A 107 2.84 17.66 31.36
C TYR A 107 4.11 18.47 31.07
N VAL A 108 5.10 18.42 31.98
CA VAL A 108 6.39 19.12 31.83
C VAL A 108 7.13 18.67 30.58
N SER A 109 7.28 17.35 30.42
CA SER A 109 7.91 16.78 29.22
C SER A 109 7.13 17.13 27.96
N GLY A 110 5.79 17.10 28.00
CA GLY A 110 4.94 17.42 26.85
C GLY A 110 5.12 18.85 26.35
N TRP A 111 5.14 19.85 27.24
CA TRP A 111 5.34 21.24 26.81
C TRP A 111 6.79 21.53 26.42
N ASN A 112 7.76 20.84 27.04
CA ASN A 112 9.16 20.99 26.66
C ASN A 112 9.47 20.35 25.29
N PHE A 113 8.98 19.13 25.07
CA PHE A 113 9.09 18.42 23.78
C PHE A 113 8.40 19.18 22.64
N THR A 114 7.23 19.76 22.90
CA THR A 114 6.54 20.60 21.89
C THR A 114 7.09 22.01 21.77
N THR A 115 8.12 22.36 22.54
CA THR A 115 8.78 23.68 22.58
C THR A 115 7.87 24.84 23.00
N LEU A 116 6.76 24.55 23.68
CA LEU A 116 5.76 25.53 24.10
C LEU A 116 6.27 26.50 25.18
N GLY A 117 7.13 26.03 26.09
CA GLY A 117 7.89 26.96 26.93
C GLY A 117 7.17 27.59 28.13
N ILE A 118 6.10 27.01 28.70
CA ILE A 118 5.22 27.70 29.69
C ILE A 118 6.00 28.25 30.90
N GLY A 119 7.03 27.54 31.37
CA GLY A 119 7.97 28.06 32.37
C GLY A 119 7.48 28.03 33.83
N ASP A 120 6.38 27.34 34.09
CA ASP A 120 5.85 27.09 35.43
C ASP A 120 6.69 26.08 36.24
N PHE A 121 7.40 25.19 35.54
CA PHE A 121 8.40 24.29 36.12
C PHE A 121 9.78 24.54 35.49
N ALA A 122 10.81 24.66 36.34
CA ALA A 122 12.18 24.93 35.91
C ALA A 122 13.18 23.88 36.44
N PRO A 123 14.13 23.42 35.60
CA PRO A 123 15.16 22.48 36.01
C PRO A 123 16.10 23.11 37.06
N LYS A 124 16.29 22.40 38.16
CA LYS A 124 17.10 22.85 39.31
C LYS A 124 18.56 22.42 39.26
N THR A 125 18.89 21.42 38.43
CA THR A 125 20.23 20.83 38.31
C THR A 125 20.78 21.02 36.89
N ASP A 126 22.10 21.08 36.74
CA ASP A 126 22.70 21.20 35.40
C ASP A 126 22.39 19.99 34.51
N ALA A 127 22.31 18.80 35.10
CA ALA A 127 21.89 17.60 34.38
C ALA A 127 20.45 17.70 33.86
N SER A 128 19.50 18.18 34.67
CA SER A 128 18.12 18.38 34.21
C SER A 128 18.03 19.46 33.14
N ARG A 129 18.79 20.55 33.24
CA ARG A 129 18.90 21.59 32.18
C ARG A 129 19.35 21.00 30.85
N LEU A 130 20.39 20.16 30.85
CA LEU A 130 20.88 19.51 29.64
C LEU A 130 19.82 18.57 29.02
N VAL A 131 19.13 17.77 29.84
CA VAL A 131 18.04 16.90 29.35
C VAL A 131 16.90 17.72 28.77
N THR A 132 16.51 18.83 29.43
CA THR A 132 15.48 19.75 28.92
C THR A 132 15.86 20.31 27.54
N VAL A 133 17.10 20.76 27.35
CA VAL A 133 17.57 21.26 26.05
C VAL A 133 17.57 20.15 24.99
N ALA A 134 18.05 18.96 25.35
CA ALA A 134 18.07 17.81 24.45
C ALA A 134 16.66 17.37 24.04
N GLU A 135 15.70 17.38 24.97
CA GLU A 135 14.30 17.07 24.72
C GLU A 135 13.65 18.09 23.77
N ALA A 136 13.86 19.39 24.00
CA ALA A 136 13.33 20.43 23.12
C ALA A 136 13.91 20.32 21.71
N GLY A 137 15.23 20.13 21.59
CA GLY A 137 15.89 19.91 20.30
C GLY A 137 15.38 18.64 19.59
N MET A 138 15.14 17.57 20.35
CA MET A 138 14.60 16.32 19.82
C MET A 138 13.16 16.48 19.32
N GLY A 139 12.30 17.15 20.10
CA GLY A 139 10.92 17.37 19.70
C GLY A 139 10.80 18.27 18.47
N PHE A 140 11.62 19.32 18.37
CA PHE A 140 11.73 20.13 17.16
C PHE A 140 12.20 19.32 15.96
N GLY A 141 13.26 18.51 16.12
CA GLY A 141 13.77 17.62 15.07
C GLY A 141 12.74 16.57 14.62
N PHE A 142 12.01 15.98 15.56
CA PHE A 142 10.93 15.04 15.29
C PHE A 142 9.81 15.70 14.45
N LEU A 143 9.36 16.90 14.85
CA LEU A 143 8.35 17.65 14.10
C LEU A 143 8.84 17.98 12.68
N ALA A 144 10.10 18.43 12.52
CA ALA A 144 10.68 18.72 11.22
C ALA A 144 10.70 17.49 10.29
N VAL A 145 11.05 16.33 10.83
CA VAL A 145 11.05 15.05 10.08
C VAL A 145 9.63 14.65 9.68
N VAL A 146 8.65 14.76 10.59
CA VAL A 146 7.25 14.46 10.31
C VAL A 146 6.70 15.35 9.19
N ILE A 147 6.94 16.66 9.28
CA ILE A 147 6.50 17.63 8.24
C ILE A 147 7.15 17.30 6.90
N SER A 148 8.42 16.91 6.89
CA SER A 148 9.15 16.55 5.67
C SER A 148 8.70 15.21 5.06
N TYR A 149 8.20 14.30 5.89
CA TYR A 149 7.79 12.96 5.49
C TYR A 149 6.43 12.93 4.76
N LEU A 150 5.45 13.71 5.23
CA LEU A 150 4.10 13.70 4.67
C LEU A 150 4.08 13.97 3.15
N PRO A 151 4.78 14.98 2.61
CA PRO A 151 4.84 15.22 1.16
C PRO A 151 5.38 14.02 0.38
N VAL A 152 6.43 13.35 0.87
CA VAL A 152 7.02 12.18 0.20
C VAL A 152 6.01 11.04 0.12
N LEU A 153 5.29 10.77 1.21
CA LEU A 153 4.25 9.76 1.25
C LEU A 153 3.10 10.07 0.27
N TYR A 154 2.59 11.31 0.27
CA TYR A 154 1.52 11.71 -0.63
C TYR A 154 1.94 11.72 -2.10
N GLN A 155 3.20 12.05 -2.40
CA GLN A 155 3.76 11.93 -3.74
C GLN A 155 3.83 10.47 -4.20
N GLY A 156 4.24 9.55 -3.31
CA GLY A 156 4.23 8.12 -3.59
C GLY A 156 2.82 7.59 -3.88
N PHE A 157 1.84 7.99 -3.07
CA PHE A 157 0.43 7.69 -3.30
C PHE A 157 -0.07 8.26 -4.64
N SER A 158 0.17 9.55 -4.89
CA SER A 158 -0.27 10.22 -6.12
C SER A 158 0.31 9.56 -7.37
N ARG A 159 1.61 9.21 -7.36
CA ARG A 159 2.27 8.56 -8.48
C ARG A 159 1.65 7.20 -8.80
N ARG A 160 1.35 6.41 -7.76
CA ARG A 160 0.65 5.13 -7.91
C ARG A 160 -0.72 5.32 -8.58
N GLU A 161 -1.51 6.25 -8.08
CA GLU A 161 -2.91 6.44 -8.49
C GLU A 161 -3.05 7.00 -9.91
N THR A 162 -2.15 7.87 -10.37
CA THR A 162 -2.21 8.42 -11.73
C THR A 162 -2.21 7.30 -12.79
N THR A 163 -1.33 6.31 -12.66
CA THR A 163 -1.28 5.18 -13.62
C THR A 163 -2.46 4.23 -13.46
N ILE A 164 -2.98 4.03 -12.24
CA ILE A 164 -4.20 3.23 -12.03
C ILE A 164 -5.40 3.89 -12.71
N SER A 165 -5.55 5.21 -12.60
CA SER A 165 -6.65 5.93 -13.24
C SER A 165 -6.59 5.82 -14.76
N MET A 166 -5.39 5.86 -15.35
CA MET A 166 -5.20 5.63 -16.78
C MET A 166 -5.56 4.19 -17.20
N LEU A 167 -5.49 3.20 -16.30
CA LEU A 167 -5.84 1.81 -16.63
C LEU A 167 -7.31 1.63 -16.99
N ASP A 168 -8.19 2.51 -16.52
CA ASP A 168 -9.64 2.42 -16.73
C ASP A 168 -9.99 2.38 -18.22
N GLU A 169 -9.41 3.28 -19.01
CA GLU A 169 -9.62 3.35 -20.45
C GLU A 169 -9.13 2.09 -21.17
N TRP A 170 -8.04 1.48 -20.68
CA TRP A 170 -7.47 0.28 -21.26
C TRP A 170 -8.24 -0.99 -20.88
N ALA A 171 -8.57 -1.17 -19.61
CA ALA A 171 -8.98 -2.46 -19.05
C ALA A 171 -10.39 -2.44 -18.41
N GLY A 172 -11.06 -1.29 -18.42
CA GLY A 172 -12.34 -1.05 -17.76
C GLY A 172 -12.26 -0.96 -16.24
N SER A 173 -13.43 -0.79 -15.61
CA SER A 173 -13.56 -0.77 -14.14
C SER A 173 -14.55 -1.84 -13.64
N PRO A 174 -14.12 -2.85 -12.86
CA PRO A 174 -12.74 -3.16 -12.46
C PRO A 174 -11.83 -3.63 -13.63
N PRO A 175 -10.51 -3.41 -13.57
CA PRO A 175 -9.61 -3.67 -14.71
C PRO A 175 -9.52 -5.16 -15.06
N SER A 176 -9.73 -5.55 -16.32
CA SER A 176 -9.61 -6.94 -16.78
C SER A 176 -8.63 -7.11 -17.94
N ALA A 177 -7.90 -8.23 -17.95
CA ALA A 177 -6.97 -8.56 -19.02
C ALA A 177 -7.67 -8.79 -20.37
N GLY A 178 -8.89 -9.35 -20.33
CA GLY A 178 -9.73 -9.58 -21.50
C GLY A 178 -10.21 -8.28 -22.13
N ASP A 179 -10.64 -7.28 -21.34
CA ASP A 179 -11.03 -5.96 -21.88
C ASP A 179 -9.84 -5.25 -22.51
N LEU A 180 -8.67 -5.32 -21.86
CA LEU A 180 -7.43 -4.75 -22.37
C LEU A 180 -7.08 -5.32 -23.75
N LEU A 181 -7.18 -6.64 -23.93
CA LEU A 181 -6.98 -7.25 -25.23
C LEU A 181 -8.11 -6.89 -26.21
N ARG A 182 -9.37 -6.90 -25.76
CA ARG A 182 -10.55 -6.63 -26.61
C ARG A 182 -10.52 -5.22 -27.18
N ARG A 183 -10.29 -4.21 -26.34
CA ARG A 183 -10.24 -2.78 -26.73
C ARG A 183 -9.07 -2.49 -27.66
N ALA A 184 -7.89 -3.02 -27.36
CA ALA A 184 -6.74 -2.85 -28.25
C ALA A 184 -6.94 -3.57 -29.60
N THR A 185 -7.65 -4.70 -29.61
CA THR A 185 -8.00 -5.42 -30.84
C THR A 185 -9.03 -4.66 -31.66
N SER A 186 -10.10 -4.14 -31.04
CA SER A 186 -11.12 -3.35 -31.73
C SER A 186 -10.55 -2.05 -32.30
N ALA A 187 -9.60 -1.42 -31.61
CA ALA A 187 -8.90 -0.24 -32.10
C ALA A 187 -7.83 -0.54 -33.16
N GLY A 188 -7.47 -1.81 -33.38
CA GLY A 188 -6.35 -2.19 -34.27
C GLY A 188 -4.96 -1.87 -33.70
N GLU A 189 -4.85 -1.49 -32.43
CA GLU A 189 -3.65 -0.99 -31.76
C GLU A 189 -2.99 -2.02 -30.83
N VAL A 190 -3.08 -3.31 -31.18
CA VAL A 190 -2.48 -4.42 -30.40
C VAL A 190 -0.98 -4.24 -30.13
N LYS A 191 -0.27 -3.44 -30.94
CA LYS A 191 1.16 -3.13 -30.73
C LYS A 191 1.39 -2.26 -29.49
N GLU A 192 0.46 -1.37 -29.14
CA GLU A 192 0.56 -0.48 -27.98
C GLU A 192 0.56 -1.25 -26.65
N LEU A 193 0.02 -2.47 -26.64
CA LEU A 193 0.05 -3.35 -25.47
C LEU A 193 1.48 -3.65 -24.98
N VAL A 194 2.48 -3.63 -25.87
CA VAL A 194 3.89 -3.78 -25.48
C VAL A 194 4.39 -2.55 -24.73
N SER A 195 4.01 -1.35 -25.20
CA SER A 195 4.33 -0.07 -24.54
C SER A 195 3.66 0.00 -23.17
N LEU A 196 2.38 -0.37 -23.10
CA LEU A 196 1.62 -0.48 -21.86
C LEU A 196 2.34 -1.40 -20.86
N MET A 197 2.75 -2.61 -21.26
CA MET A 197 3.50 -3.52 -20.38
C MET A 197 4.85 -2.94 -19.90
N ALA A 198 5.51 -2.07 -20.68
CA ALA A 198 6.73 -1.39 -20.25
C ALA A 198 6.44 -0.34 -19.17
N THR A 199 5.40 0.45 -19.35
CA THR A 199 4.91 1.40 -18.33
C THR A 199 4.55 0.67 -17.04
N TRP A 200 3.84 -0.46 -17.14
CA TRP A 200 3.45 -1.23 -15.96
C TRP A 200 4.59 -2.02 -15.31
N GLU A 201 5.63 -2.38 -16.06
CA GLU A 201 6.87 -2.90 -15.45
C GLU A 201 7.50 -1.85 -14.54
N GLN A 202 7.65 -0.61 -15.03
CA GLN A 202 8.18 0.50 -14.23
C GLN A 202 7.26 0.81 -13.04
N TRP A 203 5.95 0.94 -13.28
CA TRP A 203 4.98 1.19 -12.21
C TRP A 203 5.04 0.11 -11.13
N THR A 204 5.20 -1.16 -11.50
CA THR A 204 5.30 -2.27 -10.53
C THR A 204 6.59 -2.19 -9.70
N ALA A 205 7.70 -1.77 -10.30
CA ALA A 205 8.95 -1.52 -9.58
C ALA A 205 8.81 -0.36 -8.59
N GLU A 206 8.19 0.74 -9.01
CA GLU A 206 7.90 1.90 -8.15
C GLU A 206 6.91 1.56 -7.03
N LEU A 207 5.88 0.76 -7.32
CA LEU A 207 4.95 0.23 -6.34
C LEU A 207 5.69 -0.61 -5.29
N LEU A 208 6.52 -1.56 -5.72
CA LEU A 208 7.29 -2.41 -4.81
C LEU A 208 8.20 -1.57 -3.92
N GLU A 209 8.99 -0.67 -4.51
CA GLU A 209 9.90 0.20 -3.75
C GLU A 209 9.13 1.02 -2.71
N SER A 210 8.10 1.75 -3.15
CA SER A 210 7.35 2.65 -2.27
C SER A 210 6.62 1.91 -1.14
N HIS A 211 6.08 0.71 -1.40
CA HIS A 211 5.32 -0.05 -0.39
C HIS A 211 6.24 -0.85 0.55
N LEU A 212 7.47 -1.17 0.14
CA LEU A 212 8.51 -1.68 1.04
C LEU A 212 9.10 -0.59 1.93
N SER A 213 9.32 0.60 1.37
CA SER A 213 9.84 1.77 2.06
C SER A 213 8.80 2.35 3.03
N TYR A 214 7.54 2.46 2.58
CA TYR A 214 6.43 3.08 3.29
C TYR A 214 5.23 2.12 3.37
N GLN A 215 5.32 1.15 4.28
CA GLN A 215 4.30 0.10 4.46
C GLN A 215 2.86 0.65 4.63
N VAL A 216 2.72 1.86 5.16
CA VAL A 216 1.40 2.51 5.30
C VAL A 216 0.67 2.67 3.96
N LEU A 217 1.39 2.84 2.85
CA LEU A 217 0.81 3.00 1.52
C LEU A 217 -0.02 1.79 1.07
N CYS A 218 0.30 0.58 1.57
CA CYS A 218 -0.47 -0.63 1.31
C CYS A 218 -1.94 -0.48 1.72
N TYR A 219 -2.21 0.32 2.76
CA TYR A 219 -3.53 0.52 3.33
C TYR A 219 -4.30 1.70 2.72
N PHE A 220 -3.66 2.52 1.89
CA PHE A 220 -4.32 3.61 1.19
C PHE A 220 -5.17 3.05 0.05
N ARG A 221 -6.49 3.31 0.09
CA ARG A 221 -7.42 2.96 -0.99
C ARG A 221 -7.19 3.83 -2.22
N SER A 222 -7.48 3.27 -3.38
CA SER A 222 -7.52 4.04 -4.63
C SER A 222 -8.73 4.97 -4.65
N GLN A 223 -8.69 6.01 -5.48
CA GLN A 223 -9.71 7.07 -5.47
C GLN A 223 -11.08 6.61 -5.97
N HIS A 224 -11.13 5.60 -6.85
CA HIS A 224 -12.37 5.05 -7.39
C HIS A 224 -12.68 3.68 -6.78
N GLU A 225 -13.96 3.41 -6.52
CA GLU A 225 -14.43 2.23 -5.77
C GLU A 225 -14.10 0.90 -6.46
N ASN A 226 -14.15 0.88 -7.79
CA ASN A 226 -13.87 -0.30 -8.61
C ASN A 226 -12.39 -0.45 -8.98
N GLN A 227 -11.51 0.36 -8.39
CA GLN A 227 -10.08 0.33 -8.64
C GLN A 227 -9.33 0.05 -7.34
N SER A 228 -8.30 -0.77 -7.45
CA SER A 228 -7.32 -0.91 -6.38
C SER A 228 -5.97 -1.23 -6.99
N TRP A 229 -4.90 -0.88 -6.29
CA TRP A 229 -3.55 -1.22 -6.74
C TRP A 229 -3.34 -2.75 -6.82
N VAL A 230 -4.02 -3.53 -5.97
CA VAL A 230 -4.00 -5.01 -6.01
C VAL A 230 -4.71 -5.50 -7.27
N ALA A 231 -5.88 -4.94 -7.58
CA ALA A 231 -6.63 -5.30 -8.78
C ALA A 231 -5.88 -4.93 -10.06
N ALA A 232 -5.33 -3.71 -10.13
CA ALA A 232 -4.55 -3.25 -11.27
C ALA A 232 -3.31 -4.12 -11.51
N LEU A 233 -2.52 -4.40 -10.46
CA LEU A 233 -1.36 -5.28 -10.56
C LEU A 233 -1.76 -6.70 -11.01
N THR A 234 -2.89 -7.21 -10.49
CA THR A 234 -3.40 -8.54 -10.87
C THR A 234 -3.84 -8.58 -12.33
N ALA A 235 -4.58 -7.58 -12.81
CA ALA A 235 -5.04 -7.49 -14.20
C ALA A 235 -3.87 -7.43 -15.20
N ILE A 236 -2.81 -6.69 -14.86
CA ILE A 236 -1.60 -6.64 -15.68
C ILE A 236 -0.84 -7.97 -15.65
N LEU A 237 -0.77 -8.64 -14.49
CA LEU A 237 -0.19 -9.96 -14.39
C LEU A 237 -0.97 -10.99 -15.21
N ASP A 238 -2.30 -10.96 -15.15
CA ASP A 238 -3.18 -11.78 -15.98
C ASP A 238 -2.89 -11.55 -17.45
N PHE A 239 -2.87 -10.29 -17.90
CA PHE A 239 -2.58 -9.96 -19.28
C PHE A 239 -1.19 -10.43 -19.70
N SER A 240 -0.17 -10.21 -18.86
CA SER A 240 1.19 -10.69 -19.13
C SER A 240 1.28 -12.21 -19.20
N ALA A 241 0.46 -12.93 -18.41
CA ALA A 241 0.38 -14.38 -18.43
C ALA A 241 -0.34 -14.89 -19.69
N LEU A 242 -1.44 -14.25 -20.10
CA LEU A 242 -2.11 -14.51 -21.39
C LEU A 242 -1.17 -14.32 -22.56
N TRP A 243 -0.47 -13.19 -22.59
CA TRP A 243 0.45 -12.83 -23.68
C TRP A 243 1.64 -13.80 -23.78
N GLN A 244 2.17 -14.25 -22.63
CA GLN A 244 3.21 -15.29 -22.61
C GLN A 244 2.68 -16.65 -23.04
N ALA A 245 1.49 -17.02 -22.55
CA ALA A 245 0.84 -18.27 -22.89
C ALA A 245 0.48 -18.31 -24.38
N SER A 246 0.09 -17.22 -25.02
CA SER A 246 -0.28 -17.22 -26.45
C SER A 246 0.90 -17.51 -27.38
N LYS A 247 2.16 -17.35 -26.91
CA LYS A 247 3.37 -17.56 -27.74
C LYS A 247 3.39 -16.68 -29.01
N ALA A 248 2.63 -15.58 -29.04
CA ALA A 248 2.63 -14.60 -30.12
C ALA A 248 4.08 -14.28 -30.55
N THR A 249 4.44 -14.67 -31.78
CA THR A 249 5.81 -14.77 -32.27
C THR A 249 6.65 -13.53 -31.98
N GLY A 250 7.79 -13.71 -31.29
CA GLY A 250 8.84 -12.69 -31.13
C GLY A 250 8.62 -11.56 -30.11
N ARG A 251 7.50 -11.54 -29.37
CA ARG A 251 7.13 -10.39 -28.49
C ARG A 251 6.87 -10.75 -27.01
N THR A 252 7.34 -11.89 -26.54
CA THR A 252 7.07 -12.37 -25.16
C THR A 252 8.06 -11.85 -24.11
N TRP A 253 9.18 -11.22 -24.51
CA TRP A 253 10.19 -10.76 -23.55
C TRP A 253 9.65 -9.69 -22.60
N GLN A 254 8.96 -8.67 -23.12
CA GLN A 254 8.38 -7.61 -22.28
C GLN A 254 7.33 -8.18 -21.31
N ALA A 255 6.49 -9.10 -21.78
CA ALA A 255 5.51 -9.79 -20.94
C ALA A 255 6.18 -10.63 -19.82
N ARG A 256 7.29 -11.30 -20.11
CA ARG A 256 8.09 -12.02 -19.10
C ARG A 256 8.65 -11.09 -18.03
N ARG A 257 9.13 -9.90 -18.42
CA ARG A 257 9.70 -8.91 -17.48
C ARG A 257 8.65 -8.37 -16.52
N VAL A 258 7.52 -7.88 -17.03
CA VAL A 258 6.43 -7.38 -16.17
C VAL A 258 5.86 -8.50 -15.30
N TYR A 259 5.75 -9.73 -15.83
CA TYR A 259 5.35 -10.90 -15.04
C TYR A 259 6.30 -11.22 -13.90
N ALA A 260 7.61 -11.25 -14.18
CA ALA A 260 8.63 -11.51 -13.17
C ALA A 260 8.63 -10.40 -12.09
N MET A 261 8.53 -9.14 -12.50
CA MET A 261 8.47 -7.99 -11.60
C MET A 261 7.22 -8.00 -10.73
N GLY A 262 6.04 -8.27 -11.31
CA GLY A 262 4.78 -8.34 -10.57
C GLY A 262 4.72 -9.52 -9.60
N ARG A 263 5.28 -10.67 -9.97
CA ARG A 263 5.45 -11.79 -9.02
C ARG A 263 6.34 -11.45 -7.84
N HIS A 264 7.45 -10.78 -8.10
CA HIS A 264 8.35 -10.33 -7.04
C HIS A 264 7.63 -9.33 -6.13
N ALA A 265 6.88 -8.39 -6.70
CA ALA A 265 6.09 -7.43 -5.95
C ALA A 265 5.03 -8.10 -5.06
N LEU A 266 4.22 -9.00 -5.62
CA LEU A 266 3.22 -9.74 -4.85
C LEU A 266 3.86 -10.57 -3.73
N GLY A 267 4.95 -11.28 -4.01
CA GLY A 267 5.63 -12.12 -3.00
C GLY A 267 6.19 -11.31 -1.82
N ASP A 268 6.93 -10.24 -2.11
CA ASP A 268 7.53 -9.39 -1.07
C ASP A 268 6.45 -8.63 -0.27
N LEU A 269 5.41 -8.11 -0.94
CA LEU A 269 4.31 -7.42 -0.25
C LEU A 269 3.45 -8.38 0.58
N SER A 270 3.23 -9.62 0.12
CA SER A 270 2.61 -10.67 0.94
C SER A 270 3.43 -10.94 2.20
N GLN A 271 4.76 -10.96 2.11
CA GLN A 271 5.62 -11.14 3.28
C GLN A 271 5.52 -9.97 4.25
N VAL A 272 5.54 -8.73 3.76
CA VAL A 272 5.44 -7.51 4.59
C VAL A 272 4.10 -7.44 5.31
N LEU A 273 3.00 -7.74 4.61
CA LEU A 273 1.65 -7.72 5.17
C LEU A 273 1.29 -9.00 5.93
N ARG A 274 2.17 -10.01 5.93
CA ARG A 274 1.92 -11.35 6.49
C ARG A 274 0.68 -12.03 5.88
N ALA A 275 0.38 -11.70 4.63
CA ALA A 275 -0.67 -12.32 3.85
C ALA A 275 -0.17 -13.68 3.33
N SER A 276 -0.62 -14.77 3.95
CA SER A 276 -0.14 -16.12 3.58
C SER A 276 -0.85 -16.62 2.33
N PRO A 277 -0.12 -16.93 1.23
CA PRO A 277 -0.71 -17.50 0.02
C PRO A 277 -1.32 -18.88 0.31
N LYS A 278 -2.50 -19.12 -0.27
CA LYS A 278 -3.17 -20.43 -0.30
C LYS A 278 -3.12 -20.95 -1.74
N PHE A 279 -2.66 -22.18 -1.93
CA PHE A 279 -2.44 -22.75 -3.27
C PHE A 279 -3.65 -23.55 -3.79
N ASP A 280 -4.68 -23.69 -2.97
CA ASP A 280 -5.96 -24.36 -3.23
C ASP A 280 -7.11 -23.37 -3.48
N VAL A 281 -6.78 -22.11 -3.82
CA VAL A 281 -7.76 -21.06 -4.09
C VAL A 281 -8.60 -21.42 -5.32
N ARG A 282 -9.89 -21.07 -5.29
CA ARG A 282 -10.83 -21.24 -6.40
C ARG A 282 -10.29 -20.58 -7.66
N ASP A 283 -10.42 -21.28 -8.78
CA ASP A 283 -10.06 -20.74 -10.09
C ASP A 283 -10.90 -19.50 -10.42
N ARG A 284 -10.24 -18.37 -10.67
CA ARG A 284 -10.88 -17.11 -11.07
C ARG A 284 -11.24 -17.06 -12.55
N LEU A 285 -10.53 -17.81 -13.40
CA LEU A 285 -10.76 -17.84 -14.84
C LEU A 285 -11.75 -18.96 -15.16
N SER A 286 -12.99 -18.59 -15.47
CA SER A 286 -14.00 -19.54 -15.90
C SER A 286 -13.78 -20.00 -17.35
N GLU A 287 -14.32 -21.16 -17.72
CA GLU A 287 -14.26 -21.67 -19.10
C GLU A 287 -14.91 -20.71 -20.12
N PRO A 288 -16.06 -20.05 -19.84
CA PRO A 288 -16.62 -19.05 -20.75
C PRO A 288 -15.71 -17.83 -20.95
N GLU A 289 -15.09 -17.31 -19.87
CA GLU A 289 -14.11 -16.22 -19.98
C GLU A 289 -12.91 -16.62 -20.84
N LEU A 290 -12.38 -17.83 -20.62
CA LEU A 290 -11.27 -18.35 -21.41
C LEU A 290 -11.64 -18.49 -22.89
N ALA A 291 -12.85 -18.98 -23.21
CA ALA A 291 -13.32 -19.09 -24.58
C ALA A 291 -13.41 -17.70 -25.24
N ALA A 292 -14.00 -16.72 -24.56
CA ALA A 292 -14.11 -15.36 -25.05
C ALA A 292 -12.73 -14.70 -25.26
N ILE A 293 -11.76 -14.93 -24.37
CA ILE A 293 -10.38 -14.45 -24.55
C ILE A 293 -9.73 -15.06 -25.80
N VAL A 294 -9.93 -16.36 -26.06
CA VAL A 294 -9.39 -17.04 -27.23
C VAL A 294 -10.01 -16.49 -28.53
N GLU A 295 -11.30 -16.18 -28.54
CA GLU A 295 -11.96 -15.52 -29.67
C GLU A 295 -11.36 -14.15 -29.96
N VAL A 296 -11.09 -13.34 -28.92
CA VAL A 296 -10.43 -12.04 -29.09
C VAL A 296 -9.00 -12.20 -29.62
N PHE A 297 -8.23 -13.18 -29.15
CA PHE A 297 -6.91 -13.46 -29.72
C PHE A 297 -6.97 -13.83 -31.20
N ALA A 298 -7.97 -14.64 -31.60
CA ALA A 298 -8.16 -14.98 -33.00
C ALA A 298 -8.49 -13.73 -33.84
N ALA A 299 -9.34 -12.83 -33.34
CA ALA A 299 -9.63 -11.54 -33.98
C ALA A 299 -8.39 -10.63 -34.06
N ALA A 300 -7.49 -10.70 -33.08
CA ALA A 300 -6.21 -10.00 -33.07
C ALA A 300 -5.14 -10.61 -34.00
N GLY A 301 -5.47 -11.69 -34.73
CA GLY A 301 -4.53 -12.41 -35.58
C GLY A 301 -3.50 -13.23 -34.81
N VAL A 302 -3.77 -13.56 -33.54
CA VAL A 302 -2.92 -14.39 -32.68
C VAL A 302 -3.53 -15.79 -32.59
N THR A 303 -2.83 -16.77 -33.14
CA THR A 303 -3.24 -18.18 -33.05
C THR A 303 -2.71 -18.81 -31.76
N VAL A 304 -3.61 -19.38 -30.96
CA VAL A 304 -3.27 -20.15 -29.75
C VAL A 304 -3.12 -21.63 -30.10
N ASP A 305 -2.07 -22.27 -29.58
CA ASP A 305 -1.84 -23.71 -29.75
C ASP A 305 -2.59 -24.55 -28.69
N GLY A 306 -2.58 -25.87 -28.85
CA GLY A 306 -3.22 -26.79 -27.89
C GLY A 306 -2.60 -26.76 -26.48
N GLU A 307 -1.37 -26.28 -26.33
CA GLU A 307 -0.66 -26.18 -25.03
C GLU A 307 -0.94 -24.85 -24.32
N PHE A 308 -1.65 -23.90 -24.96
CA PHE A 308 -1.94 -22.57 -24.42
C PHE A 308 -2.52 -22.64 -23.01
N ARG A 309 -3.52 -23.51 -22.81
CA ARG A 309 -4.22 -23.67 -21.54
C ARG A 309 -3.29 -24.16 -20.43
N ASP A 310 -2.46 -25.16 -20.72
CA ASP A 310 -1.52 -25.73 -19.75
C ASP A 310 -0.44 -24.71 -19.35
N ARG A 311 0.07 -23.95 -20.33
CA ARG A 311 1.05 -22.89 -20.08
C ARG A 311 0.46 -21.76 -19.24
N LEU A 312 -0.76 -21.33 -19.55
CA LEU A 312 -1.48 -20.32 -18.77
C LEU A 312 -1.70 -20.80 -17.32
N LYS A 313 -2.13 -22.05 -17.13
CA LYS A 313 -2.32 -22.65 -15.81
C LYS A 313 -1.04 -22.67 -14.98
N ILE A 314 0.11 -22.98 -15.60
CA ILE A 314 1.43 -22.95 -14.93
C ILE A 314 1.79 -21.51 -14.51
N LEU A 315 1.60 -20.53 -15.39
CA LEU A 315 1.89 -19.12 -15.08
C LEU A 315 1.01 -18.60 -13.94
N ARG A 316 -0.29 -18.93 -13.95
CA ARG A 316 -1.27 -18.50 -12.93
C ARG A 316 -0.93 -19.00 -11.52
N LYS A 317 -0.50 -20.26 -11.39
CA LYS A 317 0.01 -20.81 -10.12
C LYS A 317 1.16 -20.00 -9.51
N GLY A 318 1.88 -19.24 -10.34
CA GLY A 318 3.01 -18.43 -9.93
C GLY A 318 2.67 -17.14 -9.19
N TYR A 319 1.45 -16.61 -9.33
CA TYR A 319 1.08 -15.31 -8.77
C TYR A 319 -0.31 -15.25 -8.13
N GLU A 320 -1.30 -16.02 -8.62
CA GLU A 320 -2.67 -15.94 -8.12
C GLU A 320 -2.82 -16.21 -6.61
N PRO A 321 -2.12 -17.20 -6.02
CA PRO A 321 -2.14 -17.40 -4.57
C PRO A 321 -1.75 -16.17 -3.76
N TYR A 322 -0.78 -15.40 -4.26
CA TYR A 322 -0.27 -14.18 -3.59
C TYR A 322 -1.21 -13.01 -3.79
N ALA A 323 -1.74 -12.83 -5.01
CA ALA A 323 -2.77 -11.84 -5.30
C ALA A 323 -4.01 -12.07 -4.42
N ALA A 324 -4.48 -13.31 -4.31
CA ALA A 324 -5.62 -13.68 -3.47
C ALA A 324 -5.36 -13.45 -1.98
N ALA A 325 -4.15 -13.76 -1.50
CA ALA A 325 -3.79 -13.48 -0.10
C ALA A 325 -3.76 -11.98 0.20
N LEU A 326 -3.22 -11.16 -0.70
CA LEU A 326 -3.22 -9.71 -0.55
C LEU A 326 -4.63 -9.13 -0.62
N ALA A 327 -5.45 -9.61 -1.55
CA ALA A 327 -6.86 -9.26 -1.67
C ALA A 327 -7.65 -9.55 -0.38
N ASP A 328 -7.46 -10.73 0.22
CA ASP A 328 -8.13 -11.11 1.47
C ASP A 328 -7.59 -10.36 2.70
N GLU A 329 -6.28 -10.14 2.77
CA GLU A 329 -5.64 -9.40 3.87
C GLU A 329 -6.03 -7.93 3.84
N LEU A 330 -6.05 -7.33 2.65
CA LEU A 330 -6.39 -5.92 2.44
C LEU A 330 -7.86 -5.69 2.17
N LEU A 331 -8.71 -6.71 2.05
CA LEU A 331 -10.12 -6.53 1.69
C LEU A 331 -10.29 -5.74 0.39
N MET A 332 -9.54 -6.10 -0.65
CA MET A 332 -9.61 -5.52 -2.00
C MET A 332 -10.04 -6.63 -2.97
N GLU A 333 -11.08 -6.42 -3.76
CA GLU A 333 -11.56 -7.45 -4.67
C GLU A 333 -10.60 -7.63 -5.85
N LEU A 334 -10.38 -8.89 -6.24
CA LEU A 334 -9.65 -9.20 -7.45
C LEU A 334 -10.56 -9.01 -8.66
N PRO A 335 -10.05 -8.47 -9.77
CA PRO A 335 -10.86 -8.21 -10.96
C PRO A 335 -11.23 -9.52 -11.68
N PRO A 336 -12.25 -9.54 -12.54
CA PRO A 336 -12.49 -10.67 -13.44
C PRO A 336 -11.39 -10.79 -14.51
N TRP A 337 -11.31 -11.94 -15.19
CA TRP A 337 -10.40 -12.08 -16.34
C TRP A 337 -10.98 -11.42 -17.58
N MET A 338 -12.28 -11.58 -17.79
CA MET A 338 -13.02 -10.93 -18.88
C MET A 338 -14.48 -10.74 -18.46
N PRO A 339 -15.01 -9.52 -18.42
CA PRO A 339 -16.45 -9.35 -18.23
C PRO A 339 -17.19 -9.96 -19.43
N LEU A 340 -18.17 -10.81 -19.14
CA LEU A 340 -19.04 -11.44 -20.13
C LEU A 340 -20.28 -10.57 -20.44
N GLU A 341 -20.63 -9.68 -19.51
CA GLU A 341 -21.69 -8.69 -19.66
C GLU A 341 -21.10 -7.31 -19.88
N ALA A 342 -21.78 -6.47 -20.66
CA ALA A 342 -21.40 -5.08 -20.83
C ALA A 342 -21.54 -4.35 -19.50
N ARG A 343 -20.54 -3.54 -19.17
CA ARG A 343 -20.48 -2.71 -17.96
C ARG A 343 -20.09 -1.30 -18.35
N GLN A 344 -20.57 -0.33 -17.58
CA GLN A 344 -20.12 1.06 -17.70
C GLN A 344 -18.77 1.22 -17.02
N ASP A 345 -17.89 1.98 -17.64
CA ASP A 345 -16.62 2.36 -17.02
C ASP A 345 -16.79 3.59 -16.11
N ASN A 346 -15.83 3.83 -15.22
CA ASN A 346 -15.91 4.99 -14.33
C ASN A 346 -15.87 6.31 -15.12
N TRP A 347 -15.07 6.39 -16.19
CA TRP A 347 -14.98 7.59 -17.03
C TRP A 347 -16.28 7.92 -17.79
N GLU A 348 -17.16 6.94 -18.01
CA GLU A 348 -18.47 7.13 -18.64
C GLU A 348 -19.52 7.71 -17.66
N THR A 349 -19.19 7.73 -16.36
CA THR A 349 -20.07 8.25 -15.30
C THR A 349 -19.58 9.60 -14.79
N THR A 350 -20.51 10.53 -14.52
CA THR A 350 -20.18 11.80 -13.85
C THR A 350 -21.11 12.06 -12.68
N ALA A 351 -20.64 12.80 -11.69
CA ALA A 351 -21.43 13.16 -10.50
C ALA A 351 -22.66 14.03 -10.80
N TRP A 352 -22.76 14.58 -12.01
CA TRP A 352 -23.77 15.58 -12.38
C TRP A 352 -24.84 15.05 -13.34
N GLU A 353 -24.66 13.87 -13.96
CA GLU A 353 -25.63 13.23 -14.87
C GLU A 353 -25.40 11.71 -14.95
N GLY A 354 -26.48 10.92 -14.88
CA GLY A 354 -26.42 9.48 -15.14
C GLY A 354 -26.03 9.21 -16.58
N ALA A 355 -24.83 8.65 -16.78
CA ALA A 355 -24.11 8.51 -18.06
C ALA A 355 -23.83 9.86 -18.74
N ALA A 356 -22.55 10.24 -18.83
CA ALA A 356 -22.17 11.41 -19.61
C ALA A 356 -22.63 11.24 -21.08
N PRO A 357 -23.20 12.27 -21.74
CA PRO A 357 -23.69 12.19 -23.12
C PRO A 357 -22.59 12.12 -24.18
N GLY A 358 -21.33 11.92 -23.78
CA GLY A 358 -20.26 11.64 -24.73
C GLY A 358 -20.37 10.21 -25.20
N GLU A 359 -21.04 9.97 -26.33
CA GLU A 359 -20.90 8.71 -27.05
C GLU A 359 -19.40 8.45 -27.26
N SER A 360 -18.89 7.33 -26.76
CA SER A 360 -17.59 6.84 -27.19
C SER A 360 -17.67 6.67 -28.71
N LEU A 361 -16.77 7.33 -29.44
CA LEU A 361 -16.60 7.12 -30.87
C LEU A 361 -15.97 5.72 -31.05
N HIS A 362 -16.78 4.67 -30.92
CA HIS A 362 -16.38 3.27 -31.13
C HIS A 362 -17.00 2.71 -32.40
#